data_AF-A0A4Q2YG00-F1
#
_entry.id   AF-A0A4Q2YG00-F1
#
_cell.length_a   1.000
_cell.length_b   1.000
_cell.length_c   1.000
_cell.angle_alpha   90.00
_cell.angle_beta   90.00
_cell.angle_gamma   90.00
#
_symmetry.space_group_name_H-M   'P 1'
#
loop_
_entity.id
_entity.type
_entity.pdbx_description
1 polymer ?
#
loop_
_entity_poly.entity_id
_entity_poly.type
_entity_poly.pdbx_seq_one_letter_code
_entity_poly.pdbx_strand_id
1 'polypeptide(L)'
;MRLKCLELHGFKSFADRTKIDFHSGVTGIVGPNGCGKSNVVDGVRWALGETSAKALRGGEMADVIFNGTDKRKPLSMAEVSLTFADCETSLGVDFNEICITRRVYRDGKSEYEMNGSTCRLKDINKMFMDTGVGRSAYSIMEQGKIDMLLSAKPEDRRQVFEEAAGITKSKVEKKEALRKLEYTDANLLRVSDVLAEMKRQMGTMHRQAMKARRYQELQEDVLILDSHLSARKYQEMAVEKATLEASVEALRLFQTEHADRIHDDEIQVAEDRAALRELDMQLANLQHQLNERQNQMRAAQSRMEFNTERTRELETLISRNASDVAASEERLLDQEESLRAADEALITVRENITRQREEMEEHSRLTAAAREQKARLDQSLRTVRQAMHQAEGVIISAEAELSSHRSQEQADRVRQEHLQRDVDHLQAERAAKQQEESETKIQQERVREEVEEQELLLQQRGRDLMTAEHGLEATVKSLQAAVRLHSERAGRAQVLRQLLAEGEGLEKGTQAVLKGLDNPAFFKNGTRGLLSGFLEVERGFIPAVEAALGTSLHAVLITNTLLAENIIEVLTRDQLGEVVLLPEDLLRQTSETQ
;
A
#
# COMPACT_ATOMS: atom_id res chain seq x y z
N MET A 1 -94.17 -31.51 2.29
CA MET A 1 -93.43 -31.54 3.57
C MET A 1 -94.36 -31.31 4.75
N ARG A 2 -94.37 -32.23 5.73
CA ARG A 2 -95.12 -32.11 6.99
C ARG A 2 -94.28 -32.54 8.18
N LEU A 3 -94.53 -31.98 9.36
CA LEU A 3 -93.92 -32.45 10.60
C LEU A 3 -94.57 -33.79 10.99
N LYS A 4 -93.79 -34.86 11.07
CA LYS A 4 -94.25 -36.21 11.42
C LYS A 4 -94.12 -36.46 12.92
N CYS A 5 -92.99 -36.09 13.50
CA CYS A 5 -92.68 -36.37 14.89
C CYS A 5 -91.73 -35.32 15.49
N LEU A 6 -91.92 -35.01 16.77
CA LEU A 6 -90.98 -34.30 17.62
C LEU A 6 -90.56 -35.20 18.78
N GLU A 7 -89.26 -35.41 18.94
CA GLU A 7 -88.69 -36.09 20.09
C GLU A 7 -87.92 -35.09 20.95
N LEU A 8 -88.19 -35.09 22.26
CA LEU A 8 -87.60 -34.19 23.25
C LEU A 8 -86.93 -35.03 24.33
N HIS A 9 -85.68 -34.74 24.65
CA HIS A 9 -84.97 -35.39 25.75
C HIS A 9 -84.11 -34.38 26.50
N GLY A 10 -84.29 -34.28 27.82
CA GLY A 10 -83.58 -33.29 28.64
C GLY A 10 -83.85 -31.83 28.27
N PHE A 11 -84.89 -31.55 27.49
CA PHE A 11 -85.22 -30.21 27.00
C PHE A 11 -86.27 -29.54 27.88
N LYS A 12 -85.89 -28.46 28.57
CA LYS A 12 -86.75 -27.68 29.47
C LYS A 12 -87.54 -28.58 30.41
N SER A 13 -88.88 -28.59 30.33
CA SER A 13 -89.76 -29.40 31.17
C SER A 13 -89.74 -30.91 30.85
N PHE A 14 -89.10 -31.34 29.76
CA PHE A 14 -89.10 -32.72 29.28
C PHE A 14 -87.81 -33.44 29.73
N ALA A 15 -87.81 -33.97 30.95
CA ALA A 15 -86.68 -34.72 31.49
C ALA A 15 -86.51 -36.10 30.83
N ASP A 16 -87.60 -36.85 30.67
CA ASP A 16 -87.58 -38.17 30.02
C ASP A 16 -87.75 -38.01 28.50
N ARG A 17 -87.23 -38.97 27.74
CA ARG A 17 -87.42 -39.00 26.28
C ARG A 17 -88.92 -39.06 25.96
N THR A 18 -89.43 -37.97 25.40
CA THR A 18 -90.84 -37.78 25.10
C THR A 18 -91.00 -37.67 23.59
N LYS A 19 -91.84 -38.53 23.01
CA LYS A 19 -92.15 -38.53 21.59
C LYS A 19 -93.57 -37.99 21.38
N ILE A 20 -93.70 -37.01 20.48
CA ILE A 20 -94.97 -36.39 20.10
C ILE A 20 -95.18 -36.63 18.60
N ASP A 21 -96.16 -37.46 18.27
CA ASP A 21 -96.53 -37.75 16.88
C ASP A 21 -97.57 -36.75 16.37
N PHE A 22 -97.29 -36.15 15.21
CA PHE A 22 -98.18 -35.18 14.56
C PHE A 22 -98.94 -35.84 13.41
N HIS A 23 -100.25 -35.69 13.44
CA HIS A 23 -101.13 -36.22 12.40
C HIS A 23 -101.42 -35.15 11.34
N SER A 24 -101.86 -35.57 10.15
CA SER A 24 -102.30 -34.65 9.11
C SER A 24 -103.54 -33.87 9.57
N GLY A 25 -103.52 -32.54 9.44
CA GLY A 25 -104.63 -31.66 9.82
C GLY A 25 -104.28 -30.80 11.03
N VAL A 26 -105.26 -30.59 11.92
CA VAL A 26 -105.11 -29.72 13.10
C VAL A 26 -104.77 -30.58 14.33
N THR A 27 -103.58 -30.36 14.89
CA THR A 27 -103.17 -30.98 16.16
C THR A 27 -103.31 -29.95 17.30
N GLY A 28 -104.17 -30.23 18.28
CA GLY A 28 -104.36 -29.38 19.45
C GLY A 28 -103.50 -29.85 20.63
N ILE A 29 -102.62 -28.98 21.15
CA ILE A 29 -101.85 -29.24 22.37
C ILE A 29 -102.55 -28.54 23.54
N VAL A 30 -103.19 -29.33 24.41
CA VAL A 30 -103.97 -28.82 25.55
C VAL A 30 -103.35 -29.25 26.88
N GLY A 31 -103.57 -28.45 27.91
CA GLY A 31 -103.08 -28.72 29.27
C GLY A 31 -103.15 -27.49 30.17
N PRO A 32 -103.05 -27.66 31.50
CA PRO A 32 -103.11 -26.55 32.45
C PRO A 32 -101.94 -25.57 32.30
N ASN A 33 -102.05 -24.38 32.89
CA ASN A 33 -100.97 -23.40 32.87
C ASN A 33 -99.72 -23.96 33.56
N GLY A 34 -98.54 -23.72 32.99
CA GLY A 34 -97.28 -24.24 33.51
C GLY A 34 -96.92 -25.67 33.10
N CYS A 35 -97.77 -26.41 32.36
CA CYS A 35 -97.48 -27.80 31.96
C CYS A 35 -96.51 -27.96 30.77
N GLY A 36 -95.78 -26.91 30.38
CA GLY A 36 -94.77 -27.00 29.32
C GLY A 36 -95.28 -26.90 27.87
N LYS A 37 -96.53 -26.47 27.62
CA LYS A 37 -97.08 -26.35 26.24
C LYS A 37 -96.21 -25.50 25.32
N SER A 38 -95.80 -24.32 25.78
CA SER A 38 -94.95 -23.41 25.02
C SER A 38 -93.56 -23.99 24.73
N ASN A 39 -93.07 -24.89 25.60
CA ASN A 39 -91.77 -25.53 25.43
C ASN A 39 -91.76 -26.48 24.22
N VAL A 40 -92.92 -26.99 23.80
CA VAL A 40 -93.01 -27.79 22.56
C VAL A 40 -92.66 -26.94 21.34
N VAL A 41 -93.21 -25.72 21.26
CA VAL A 41 -92.92 -24.76 20.17
C VAL A 41 -91.47 -24.30 20.22
N ASP A 42 -90.94 -24.05 21.42
CA ASP A 42 -89.54 -23.68 21.60
C ASP A 42 -88.60 -24.80 21.14
N GLY A 43 -88.96 -26.07 21.38
CA GLY A 43 -88.21 -27.24 20.90
C GLY A 43 -88.15 -27.29 19.38
N VAL A 44 -89.27 -27.05 18.70
CA VAL A 44 -89.33 -27.00 17.23
C VAL A 44 -88.43 -25.88 16.69
N ARG A 45 -88.52 -24.67 17.24
CA ARG A 45 -87.67 -23.53 16.81
C ARG A 45 -86.19 -23.78 17.05
N TRP A 46 -85.88 -24.38 18.18
CA TRP A 46 -84.50 -24.65 18.57
C TRP A 46 -83.86 -25.68 17.63
N ALA A 47 -84.55 -26.77 17.31
CA ALA A 47 -84.07 -27.75 16.34
C ALA A 47 -83.97 -27.19 14.90
N LEU A 48 -84.83 -26.23 14.53
CA LEU A 48 -84.72 -25.50 13.24
C LEU A 48 -83.64 -24.40 13.21
N GLY A 49 -82.84 -24.26 14.26
CA GLY A 49 -81.63 -23.43 14.25
C GLY A 49 -81.74 -22.05 14.91
N GLU A 50 -82.72 -21.82 15.80
CA GLU A 50 -82.74 -20.58 16.59
C GLU A 50 -81.54 -20.53 17.56
N THR A 51 -80.70 -19.50 17.43
CA THR A 51 -79.47 -19.34 18.23
C THR A 51 -79.63 -18.36 19.38
N SER A 52 -80.76 -17.65 19.48
CA SER A 52 -81.04 -16.71 20.56
C SER A 52 -81.64 -17.43 21.78
N ALA A 53 -80.90 -17.47 22.89
CA ALA A 53 -81.39 -17.99 24.17
C ALA A 53 -82.62 -17.20 24.67
N LYS A 54 -82.61 -15.87 24.47
CA LYS A 54 -83.73 -14.98 24.81
C LYS A 54 -85.00 -15.32 24.03
N ALA A 55 -84.88 -15.66 22.75
CA ALA A 55 -86.03 -16.09 21.95
C ALA A 55 -86.65 -17.40 22.47
N LEU A 56 -85.83 -18.25 23.08
CA LEU A 56 -86.25 -19.48 23.74
C LEU A 56 -86.61 -19.29 25.21
N ARG A 57 -86.82 -18.05 25.68
CA ARG A 57 -87.20 -17.74 27.08
C ARG A 57 -86.18 -18.24 28.12
N GLY A 58 -84.90 -18.26 27.75
CA GLY A 58 -83.76 -18.52 28.64
C GLY A 58 -82.79 -17.33 28.67
N GLY A 59 -81.84 -17.35 29.61
CA GLY A 59 -80.75 -16.36 29.67
C GLY A 59 -79.58 -16.79 28.78
N GLU A 60 -79.16 -18.05 28.92
CA GLU A 60 -78.09 -18.68 28.15
C GLU A 60 -78.57 -19.90 27.37
N MET A 61 -77.81 -20.34 26.37
CA MET A 61 -78.22 -21.50 25.55
C MET A 61 -78.24 -22.80 26.37
N ALA A 62 -77.46 -22.90 27.44
CA ALA A 62 -77.48 -24.03 28.36
C ALA A 62 -78.78 -24.11 29.21
N ASP A 63 -79.54 -23.00 29.33
CA ASP A 63 -80.79 -22.96 30.10
C ASP A 63 -81.93 -23.75 29.45
N VAL A 64 -81.75 -24.19 28.19
CA VAL A 64 -82.69 -25.13 27.56
C VAL A 64 -82.57 -26.54 28.12
N ILE A 65 -81.52 -26.84 28.88
CA ILE A 65 -81.30 -28.15 29.52
C ILE A 65 -82.15 -28.26 30.80
N PHE A 66 -82.78 -29.41 31.00
CA PHE A 66 -83.55 -29.69 32.22
C PHE A 66 -82.69 -29.54 33.47
N ASN A 67 -83.00 -28.52 34.26
CA ASN A 67 -82.26 -28.13 35.46
C ASN A 67 -82.63 -28.92 36.73
N GLY A 68 -83.48 -29.94 36.63
CA GLY A 68 -83.89 -30.76 37.77
C GLY A 68 -85.16 -30.24 38.45
N THR A 69 -85.68 -31.06 39.36
CA THR A 69 -86.80 -30.75 40.27
C THR A 69 -86.49 -31.41 41.62
N ASP A 70 -87.28 -31.15 42.67
CA ASP A 70 -87.09 -31.78 43.99
C ASP A 70 -87.06 -33.32 43.94
N LYS A 71 -87.69 -33.92 42.93
CA LYS A 71 -87.76 -35.38 42.72
C LYS A 71 -86.80 -35.91 41.65
N ARG A 72 -86.14 -35.06 40.87
CA ARG A 72 -85.34 -35.47 39.69
C ARG A 72 -84.07 -34.67 39.54
N LYS A 73 -82.95 -35.36 39.34
CA LYS A 73 -81.64 -34.72 39.12
C LYS A 73 -81.60 -33.92 37.81
N PRO A 74 -80.80 -32.84 37.75
CA PRO A 74 -80.50 -32.14 36.50
C PRO A 74 -79.83 -33.06 35.47
N LEU A 75 -80.10 -32.81 34.18
CA LEU A 75 -79.44 -33.50 33.08
C LEU A 75 -78.25 -32.70 32.54
N SER A 76 -77.32 -33.38 31.87
CA SER A 76 -76.09 -32.80 31.30
C SER A 76 -76.25 -32.31 29.86
N MET A 77 -77.34 -32.69 29.19
CA MET A 77 -77.56 -32.47 27.76
C MET A 77 -79.07 -32.33 27.49
N ALA A 78 -79.40 -31.51 26.48
CA ALA A 78 -80.72 -31.46 25.87
C ALA A 78 -80.63 -31.84 24.40
N GLU A 79 -81.54 -32.68 23.94
CA GLU A 79 -81.66 -33.16 22.57
C GLU A 79 -83.09 -32.95 22.09
N VAL A 80 -83.21 -32.38 20.90
CA VAL A 80 -84.48 -32.27 20.20
C VAL A 80 -84.31 -32.76 18.78
N SER A 81 -85.15 -33.71 18.39
CA SER A 81 -85.19 -34.29 17.05
C SER A 81 -86.53 -33.99 16.38
N LEU A 82 -86.48 -33.39 15.20
CA LEU A 82 -87.63 -33.11 14.34
C LEU A 82 -87.58 -34.01 13.12
N THR A 83 -88.60 -34.85 12.95
CA THR A 83 -88.75 -35.66 11.75
C THR A 83 -89.83 -35.06 10.85
N PHE A 84 -89.43 -34.69 9.63
CA PHE A 84 -90.33 -34.27 8.57
C PHE A 84 -90.55 -35.44 7.59
N ALA A 85 -91.78 -35.58 7.10
CA ALA A 85 -92.16 -36.53 6.06
C ALA A 85 -92.63 -35.80 4.80
N ASP A 86 -92.68 -36.51 3.67
CA ASP A 86 -93.07 -35.97 2.36
C ASP A 86 -92.13 -34.81 1.94
N CYS A 87 -90.82 -35.02 2.11
CA CYS A 87 -89.78 -34.00 1.95
C CYS A 87 -89.23 -33.87 0.52
N GLU A 88 -89.39 -34.90 -0.31
CA GLU A 88 -88.74 -35.06 -1.62
C GLU A 88 -88.93 -33.83 -2.53
N THR A 89 -90.17 -33.41 -2.73
CA THR A 89 -90.51 -32.31 -3.64
C THR A 89 -90.19 -30.93 -3.05
N SER A 90 -90.25 -30.78 -1.72
CA SER A 90 -90.10 -29.46 -1.06
C SER A 90 -88.65 -29.11 -0.74
N LEU A 91 -87.82 -30.11 -0.40
CA LEU A 91 -86.42 -29.91 -0.02
C LEU A 91 -85.44 -30.35 -1.11
N GLY A 92 -85.94 -30.98 -2.19
CA GLY A 92 -85.11 -31.42 -3.32
C GLY A 92 -84.11 -32.52 -2.94
N VAL A 93 -84.52 -33.41 -2.05
CA VAL A 93 -83.71 -34.54 -1.56
C VAL A 93 -84.33 -35.87 -1.98
N ASP A 94 -83.50 -36.91 -2.10
CA ASP A 94 -83.96 -38.28 -2.45
C ASP A 94 -84.58 -39.03 -1.26
N PHE A 95 -84.74 -38.38 -0.11
CA PHE A 95 -85.26 -38.97 1.11
C PHE A 95 -86.70 -38.54 1.38
N ASN A 96 -87.59 -39.53 1.58
CA ASN A 96 -88.97 -39.26 2.00
C ASN A 96 -89.04 -38.62 3.40
N GLU A 97 -88.18 -39.08 4.31
CA GLU A 97 -88.12 -38.58 5.69
C GLU A 97 -86.76 -37.95 6.01
N ILE A 98 -86.81 -36.79 6.66
CA ILE A 98 -85.62 -36.11 7.17
C ILE A 98 -85.78 -35.88 8.67
N CYS A 99 -84.82 -36.38 9.44
CA CYS A 99 -84.68 -36.13 10.86
C CYS A 99 -83.56 -35.11 11.11
N ILE A 100 -83.91 -33.98 11.71
CA ILE A 100 -82.95 -32.97 12.17
C ILE A 100 -82.83 -33.12 13.67
N THR A 101 -81.62 -33.31 14.17
CA THR A 101 -81.37 -33.38 15.60
C THR A 101 -80.44 -32.26 16.01
N ARG A 102 -80.78 -31.56 17.08
CA ARG A 102 -79.90 -30.60 17.73
C ARG A 102 -79.64 -31.05 19.17
N ARG A 103 -78.37 -31.09 19.55
CA ARG A 103 -77.93 -31.33 20.93
C ARG A 103 -77.22 -30.11 21.49
N VAL A 104 -77.38 -29.85 22.78
CA VAL A 104 -76.52 -28.91 23.52
C VAL A 104 -76.10 -29.50 24.85
N TYR A 105 -74.84 -29.27 25.18
CA TYR A 105 -74.24 -29.69 26.44
C TYR A 105 -74.09 -28.50 27.38
N ARG A 106 -73.89 -28.76 28.67
CA ARG A 106 -73.68 -27.69 29.67
C ARG A 106 -72.47 -26.79 29.42
N ASP A 107 -71.52 -27.21 28.58
CA ASP A 107 -70.39 -26.37 28.15
C ASP A 107 -70.77 -25.36 27.04
N GLY A 108 -72.04 -25.35 26.62
CA GLY A 108 -72.57 -24.45 25.59
C GLY A 108 -72.33 -24.94 24.15
N LYS A 109 -71.62 -26.06 23.94
CA LYS A 109 -71.42 -26.60 22.60
C LYS A 109 -72.73 -27.15 22.06
N SER A 110 -73.08 -26.71 20.84
CA SER A 110 -74.22 -27.21 20.10
C SER A 110 -73.75 -28.13 18.97
N GLU A 111 -74.35 -29.30 18.87
CA GLU A 111 -74.15 -30.25 17.78
C GLU A 111 -75.41 -30.34 16.92
N TYR A 112 -75.22 -30.49 15.62
CA TYR A 112 -76.29 -30.55 14.63
C TYR A 112 -76.13 -31.81 13.79
N GLU A 113 -77.19 -32.59 13.69
CA GLU A 113 -77.25 -33.82 12.92
C GLU A 113 -78.43 -33.78 11.94
N MET A 114 -78.19 -34.31 10.74
CA MET A 114 -79.21 -34.54 9.72
C MET A 114 -79.18 -36.02 9.36
N ASN A 115 -80.29 -36.74 9.59
CA ASN A 115 -80.38 -38.19 9.42
C ASN A 115 -79.24 -38.95 10.13
N GLY A 116 -78.83 -38.47 11.31
CA GLY A 116 -77.75 -39.05 12.12
C GLY A 116 -76.32 -38.68 11.68
N SER A 117 -76.15 -37.95 10.58
CA SER A 117 -74.84 -37.44 10.14
C SER A 117 -74.59 -36.03 10.67
N THR A 118 -73.40 -35.76 11.18
CA THR A 118 -73.03 -34.43 11.68
C THR A 118 -72.96 -33.41 10.55
N CYS A 119 -73.53 -32.22 10.75
CA CYS A 119 -73.58 -31.17 9.74
C CYS A 119 -73.42 -29.79 10.39
N ARG A 120 -73.21 -28.74 9.57
CA ARG A 120 -73.14 -27.37 10.09
C ARG A 120 -74.53 -26.76 10.12
N LEU A 121 -74.76 -25.84 11.05
CA LEU A 121 -75.99 -25.02 11.08
C LEU A 121 -76.25 -24.31 9.74
N LYS A 122 -75.21 -23.88 9.01
CA LYS A 122 -75.36 -23.28 7.68
C LYS A 122 -76.01 -24.25 6.68
N ASP A 123 -75.71 -25.54 6.79
CA ASP A 123 -76.21 -26.57 5.87
C ASP A 123 -77.70 -26.84 6.14
N ILE A 124 -78.10 -26.96 7.43
CA ILE A 124 -79.52 -27.04 7.83
C ILE A 124 -80.28 -25.80 7.37
N ASN A 125 -79.75 -24.59 7.64
CA ASN A 125 -80.40 -23.35 7.22
C ASN A 125 -80.56 -23.26 5.70
N LYS A 126 -79.52 -23.63 4.94
CA LYS A 126 -79.57 -23.63 3.47
C LYS A 126 -80.64 -24.58 2.93
N MET A 127 -80.85 -25.71 3.58
CA MET A 127 -81.87 -26.68 3.18
C MET A 127 -83.29 -26.13 3.34
N PHE A 128 -83.56 -25.35 4.41
CA PHE A 128 -84.90 -24.80 4.68
C PHE A 128 -85.16 -23.39 4.10
N MET A 129 -84.15 -22.74 3.49
CA MET A 129 -84.23 -21.34 3.01
C MET A 129 -85.39 -21.07 2.04
N ASP A 130 -85.82 -22.05 1.24
CA ASP A 130 -86.88 -21.88 0.23
C ASP A 130 -88.22 -22.52 0.65
N THR A 131 -88.30 -23.09 1.85
CA THR A 131 -89.49 -23.83 2.33
C THR A 131 -90.39 -23.04 3.27
N GLY A 132 -89.94 -21.87 3.74
CA GLY A 132 -90.68 -21.06 4.72
C GLY A 132 -90.70 -21.65 6.14
N VAL A 133 -89.85 -22.64 6.44
CA VAL A 133 -89.73 -23.34 7.74
C VAL A 133 -88.35 -23.10 8.39
N GLY A 134 -87.65 -22.01 8.02
CA GLY A 134 -86.36 -21.63 8.61
C GLY A 134 -86.42 -20.86 9.94
N ARG A 135 -85.25 -20.35 10.40
CA ARG A 135 -85.10 -19.58 11.65
C ARG A 135 -86.07 -18.39 11.77
N SER A 136 -86.25 -17.63 10.70
CA SER A 136 -87.14 -16.46 10.66
C SER A 136 -88.56 -16.78 10.20
N ALA A 137 -88.88 -18.07 10.05
CA ALA A 137 -90.10 -18.53 9.42
C ALA A 137 -91.35 -17.83 9.97
N TYR A 138 -92.12 -17.27 9.04
CA TYR A 138 -93.48 -16.78 9.29
C TYR A 138 -94.41 -17.91 9.75
N SER A 139 -94.08 -19.18 9.44
CA SER A 139 -94.88 -20.35 9.79
C SER A 139 -94.90 -20.67 11.29
N ILE A 140 -94.02 -20.06 12.10
CA ILE A 140 -94.05 -20.19 13.56
C ILE A 140 -94.48 -18.87 14.21
N MET A 141 -95.73 -18.82 14.66
CA MET A 141 -96.34 -17.66 15.32
C MET A 141 -96.25 -17.81 16.84
N GLU A 142 -95.64 -16.81 17.48
CA GLU A 142 -95.47 -16.74 18.94
C GLU A 142 -96.41 -15.71 19.55
N GLN A 143 -96.61 -15.83 20.86
CA GLN A 143 -97.28 -14.78 21.63
C GLN A 143 -96.51 -13.46 21.46
N GLY A 144 -97.20 -12.41 20.99
CA GLY A 144 -96.62 -11.08 20.72
C GLY A 144 -95.96 -10.90 19.35
N LYS A 145 -95.73 -11.98 18.57
CA LYS A 145 -95.10 -11.88 17.24
C LYS A 145 -96.01 -11.24 16.19
N ILE A 146 -97.33 -11.36 16.37
CA ILE A 146 -98.35 -10.70 15.54
C ILE A 146 -98.24 -9.18 15.68
N ASP A 147 -98.20 -8.67 16.92
CA ASP A 147 -98.06 -7.23 17.18
C ASP A 147 -96.73 -6.70 16.66
N MET A 148 -95.65 -7.48 16.80
CA MET A 148 -94.33 -7.13 16.26
C MET A 148 -94.36 -6.99 14.74
N LEU A 149 -95.01 -7.89 14.00
CA LEU A 149 -95.13 -7.78 12.54
C LEU A 149 -95.97 -6.58 12.10
N LEU A 150 -97.05 -6.29 12.84
CA LEU A 150 -97.93 -5.14 12.59
C LEU A 150 -97.25 -3.80 12.89
N SER A 151 -96.32 -3.76 13.84
CA SER A 151 -95.56 -2.57 14.25
C SER A 151 -94.15 -2.45 13.64
N ALA A 152 -93.69 -3.47 12.90
CA ALA A 152 -92.37 -3.48 12.27
C ALA A 152 -92.22 -2.41 11.18
N LYS A 153 -90.98 -1.92 11.01
CA LYS A 153 -90.63 -0.98 9.93
C LYS A 153 -90.81 -1.63 8.56
N PRO A 154 -91.06 -0.84 7.50
CA PRO A 154 -91.22 -1.37 6.14
C PRO A 154 -90.06 -2.27 5.67
N GLU A 155 -88.82 -1.94 6.06
CA GLU A 155 -87.62 -2.70 5.70
C GLU A 155 -87.59 -4.09 6.35
N ASP A 156 -87.95 -4.17 7.64
CA ASP A 156 -88.03 -5.43 8.38
C ASP A 156 -89.20 -6.29 7.88
N ARG A 157 -90.31 -5.64 7.52
CA ARG A 157 -91.48 -6.32 6.94
C ARG A 157 -91.19 -6.86 5.54
N ARG A 158 -90.37 -6.17 4.74
CA ARG A 158 -89.95 -6.61 3.41
C ARG A 158 -89.26 -7.98 3.47
N GLN A 159 -88.43 -8.23 4.48
CA GLN A 159 -87.75 -9.52 4.64
C GLN A 159 -88.74 -10.70 4.70
N VAL A 160 -89.89 -10.52 5.35
CA VAL A 160 -90.94 -11.55 5.44
C VAL A 160 -91.57 -11.82 4.08
N PHE A 161 -91.81 -10.79 3.27
CA PHE A 161 -92.33 -10.93 1.91
C PHE A 161 -91.31 -11.57 0.97
N GLU A 162 -90.01 -11.26 1.13
CA GLU A 162 -88.94 -11.85 0.32
C GLU A 162 -88.72 -13.33 0.64
N GLU A 163 -88.87 -13.71 1.91
CA GLU A 163 -88.89 -15.11 2.34
C GLU A 163 -90.11 -15.85 1.79
N ALA A 164 -91.30 -15.23 1.84
CA ALA A 164 -92.51 -15.80 1.25
C ALA A 164 -92.43 -15.93 -0.28
N ALA A 165 -91.71 -15.03 -0.95
CA ALA A 165 -91.48 -15.08 -2.39
C ALA A 165 -90.37 -16.06 -2.81
N GLY A 166 -89.67 -16.69 -1.86
CA GLY A 166 -88.61 -17.68 -2.14
C GLY A 166 -87.36 -17.10 -2.84
N ILE A 167 -87.12 -15.78 -2.77
CA ILE A 167 -85.99 -15.14 -3.46
C ILE A 167 -84.71 -15.06 -2.60
N THR A 168 -84.79 -15.48 -1.35
CA THR A 168 -83.71 -15.35 -0.35
C THR A 168 -82.46 -16.11 -0.77
N LYS A 169 -82.58 -17.35 -1.26
CA LYS A 169 -81.44 -18.16 -1.72
C LYS A 169 -80.68 -17.49 -2.86
N SER A 170 -81.37 -17.08 -3.91
CA SER A 170 -80.77 -16.41 -5.07
C SER A 170 -80.07 -15.09 -4.70
N LYS A 171 -80.61 -14.34 -3.73
CA LYS A 171 -79.95 -13.13 -3.22
C LYS A 171 -78.66 -13.43 -2.46
N VAL A 172 -78.65 -14.46 -1.61
CA VAL A 172 -77.46 -14.89 -0.87
C VAL A 172 -76.39 -15.38 -1.84
N GLU A 173 -76.76 -16.21 -2.81
CA GLU A 173 -75.84 -16.71 -3.85
C GLU A 173 -75.27 -15.58 -4.70
N LYS A 174 -76.09 -14.61 -5.13
CA LYS A 174 -75.63 -13.41 -5.84
C LYS A 174 -74.60 -12.62 -5.02
N LYS A 175 -74.86 -12.41 -3.74
CA LYS A 175 -73.94 -11.67 -2.86
C LYS A 175 -72.62 -12.41 -2.67
N GLU A 176 -72.65 -13.73 -2.50
CA GLU A 176 -71.44 -14.55 -2.43
C GLU A 176 -70.65 -14.55 -3.76
N ALA A 177 -71.33 -14.61 -4.90
CA ALA A 177 -70.71 -14.55 -6.23
C ALA A 177 -70.03 -13.19 -6.49
N LEU A 178 -70.70 -12.09 -6.18
CA LEU A 178 -70.13 -10.74 -6.30
C LEU A 178 -68.87 -10.58 -5.44
N ARG A 179 -68.91 -11.06 -4.19
CA ARG A 179 -67.73 -11.02 -3.32
C ARG A 179 -66.56 -11.85 -3.86
N LYS A 180 -66.83 -13.00 -4.50
CA LYS A 180 -65.79 -13.81 -5.15
C LYS A 180 -65.22 -13.12 -6.39
N LEU A 181 -66.06 -12.42 -7.15
CA LEU A 181 -65.63 -11.65 -8.31
C LEU A 181 -64.69 -10.51 -7.90
N GLU A 182 -65.08 -9.69 -6.92
CA GLU A 182 -64.24 -8.61 -6.37
C GLU A 182 -62.87 -9.13 -5.90
N TYR A 183 -62.87 -10.28 -5.21
CA TYR A 183 -61.62 -10.92 -4.78
C TYR A 183 -60.75 -11.38 -5.96
N THR A 184 -61.37 -11.85 -7.05
CA THR A 184 -60.67 -12.30 -8.24
C THR A 184 -60.08 -11.12 -9.02
N ASP A 185 -60.82 -10.02 -9.13
CA ASP A 185 -60.34 -8.79 -9.77
C ASP A 185 -59.13 -8.21 -9.03
N ALA A 186 -59.16 -8.21 -7.70
CA ALA A 186 -58.00 -7.80 -6.88
C ALA A 186 -56.78 -8.71 -7.12
N ASN A 187 -56.99 -10.01 -7.30
CA ASN A 187 -55.91 -10.94 -7.62
C ASN A 187 -55.33 -10.70 -9.02
N LEU A 188 -56.18 -10.41 -10.01
CA LEU A 188 -55.74 -10.09 -11.37
C LEU A 188 -54.87 -8.84 -11.40
N LEU A 189 -55.25 -7.80 -10.66
CA LEU A 189 -54.48 -6.56 -10.55
C LEU A 189 -53.08 -6.82 -9.97
N ARG A 190 -53.01 -7.64 -8.92
CA ARG A 190 -51.72 -8.07 -8.35
C ARG A 190 -50.89 -8.87 -9.35
N VAL A 191 -51.50 -9.74 -10.15
CA VAL A 191 -50.77 -10.50 -11.17
C VAL A 191 -50.23 -9.58 -12.26
N SER A 192 -50.98 -8.55 -12.68
CA SER A 192 -50.47 -7.57 -13.64
C SER A 192 -49.27 -6.79 -13.11
N ASP A 193 -49.28 -6.41 -11.84
CA ASP A 193 -48.15 -5.71 -11.21
C ASP A 193 -46.90 -6.57 -11.19
N VAL A 194 -47.03 -7.85 -10.80
CA VAL A 194 -45.93 -8.81 -10.81
C VAL A 194 -45.38 -9.02 -12.23
N LEU A 195 -46.26 -9.11 -13.24
CA LEU A 195 -45.84 -9.23 -14.63
C LEU A 195 -45.11 -7.99 -15.14
N ALA A 196 -45.55 -6.79 -14.75
CA ALA A 196 -44.87 -5.54 -15.10
C ALA A 196 -43.46 -5.48 -14.50
N GLU A 197 -43.32 -5.85 -13.22
CA GLU A 197 -42.02 -5.89 -12.56
C GLU A 197 -41.09 -6.95 -13.17
N MET A 198 -41.60 -8.15 -13.47
CA MET A 198 -40.83 -9.20 -14.13
C MET A 198 -40.33 -8.75 -15.52
N LYS A 199 -41.15 -8.05 -16.31
CA LYS A 199 -40.72 -7.46 -17.59
C LYS A 199 -39.60 -6.45 -17.42
N ARG A 200 -39.68 -5.59 -16.39
CA ARG A 200 -38.62 -4.62 -16.08
C ARG A 200 -37.30 -5.32 -15.70
N GLN A 201 -37.38 -6.35 -14.87
CA GLN A 201 -36.21 -7.16 -14.48
C GLN A 201 -35.59 -7.89 -15.67
N MET A 202 -36.40 -8.48 -16.55
CA MET A 202 -35.93 -9.11 -17.78
C MET A 202 -35.21 -8.11 -18.70
N GLY A 203 -35.70 -6.88 -18.84
CA GLY A 203 -35.05 -5.84 -19.63
C GLY A 203 -33.64 -5.50 -19.11
N THR A 204 -33.49 -5.38 -17.80
CA THR A 204 -32.19 -5.14 -17.15
C THR A 204 -31.25 -6.34 -17.31
N MET A 205 -31.73 -7.56 -17.06
CA MET A 205 -30.97 -8.80 -17.25
C MET A 205 -30.50 -8.97 -18.70
N HIS A 206 -31.34 -8.63 -19.68
CA HIS A 206 -30.97 -8.70 -21.09
C HIS A 206 -29.82 -7.74 -21.43
N ARG A 207 -29.87 -6.49 -20.94
CA ARG A 207 -28.76 -5.53 -21.13
C ARG A 207 -27.47 -6.03 -20.46
N GLN A 208 -27.56 -6.59 -19.27
CA GLN A 208 -26.41 -7.18 -18.57
C GLN A 208 -25.81 -8.35 -19.35
N ALA A 209 -26.66 -9.25 -19.87
CA ALA A 209 -26.21 -10.38 -20.69
C ALA A 209 -25.53 -9.91 -21.98
N MET A 210 -26.07 -8.89 -22.67
CA MET A 210 -25.44 -8.31 -23.86
C MET A 210 -24.08 -7.67 -23.55
N LYS A 211 -23.97 -6.95 -22.43
CA LYS A 211 -22.68 -6.38 -21.99
C LYS A 211 -21.66 -7.48 -21.66
N ALA A 212 -22.09 -8.55 -21.01
CA ALA A 212 -21.23 -9.69 -20.67
C ALA A 212 -20.74 -10.42 -21.93
N ARG A 213 -21.62 -10.67 -22.90
CA ARG A 213 -21.22 -11.24 -24.21
C ARG A 213 -20.22 -10.35 -24.93
N ARG A 214 -20.46 -9.04 -24.98
CA ARG A 214 -19.53 -8.10 -25.62
C ARG A 214 -18.17 -8.05 -24.92
N TYR A 215 -18.16 -8.18 -23.60
CA TYR A 215 -16.91 -8.30 -22.84
C TYR A 215 -16.16 -9.58 -23.20
N GLN A 216 -16.84 -10.73 -23.31
CA GLN A 216 -16.22 -11.99 -23.72
C GLN A 216 -15.60 -11.91 -25.11
N GLU A 217 -16.32 -11.35 -26.09
CA GLU A 217 -15.80 -11.11 -27.45
C GLU A 217 -14.53 -10.24 -27.41
N LEU A 218 -14.60 -9.09 -26.72
CA LEU A 218 -13.44 -8.18 -26.61
C LEU A 218 -12.27 -8.80 -25.85
N GLN A 219 -12.54 -9.64 -24.86
CA GLN A 219 -11.49 -10.33 -24.10
C GLN A 219 -10.76 -11.35 -24.97
N GLU A 220 -11.49 -12.06 -25.83
CA GLU A 220 -10.91 -12.98 -26.81
C GLU A 220 -10.04 -12.22 -27.83
N ASP A 221 -10.53 -11.10 -28.35
CA ASP A 221 -9.76 -10.22 -29.24
C ASP A 221 -8.46 -9.72 -28.57
N VAL A 222 -8.54 -9.28 -27.31
CA VAL A 222 -7.37 -8.84 -26.55
C VAL A 222 -6.37 -9.97 -26.38
N LEU A 223 -6.82 -11.18 -26.05
CA LEU A 223 -5.94 -12.34 -25.88
C LEU A 223 -5.19 -12.67 -27.18
N ILE A 224 -5.90 -12.64 -28.31
CA ILE A 224 -5.33 -12.88 -29.63
C ILE A 224 -4.28 -11.81 -29.98
N LEU A 225 -4.65 -10.52 -29.84
CA LEU A 225 -3.77 -9.41 -30.14
C LEU A 225 -2.53 -9.37 -29.23
N ASP A 226 -2.69 -9.64 -27.94
CA ASP A 226 -1.59 -9.68 -26.99
C ASP A 226 -0.64 -10.85 -27.27
N SER A 227 -1.18 -12.01 -27.67
CA SER A 227 -0.38 -13.15 -28.12
C SER A 227 0.43 -12.81 -29.39
N HIS A 228 -0.18 -12.14 -30.37
CA HIS A 228 0.53 -11.69 -31.57
C HIS A 228 1.60 -10.64 -31.27
N LEU A 229 1.29 -9.67 -30.41
CA LEU A 229 2.25 -8.65 -30.00
C LEU A 229 3.43 -9.28 -29.25
N SER A 230 3.16 -10.21 -28.35
CA SER A 230 4.17 -10.94 -27.59
C SER A 230 5.06 -11.79 -28.50
N ALA A 231 4.47 -12.49 -29.48
CA ALA A 231 5.23 -13.26 -30.47
C ALA A 231 6.14 -12.36 -31.32
N ARG A 232 5.65 -11.19 -31.75
CA ARG A 232 6.46 -10.22 -32.51
C ARG A 232 7.61 -9.66 -31.66
N LYS A 233 7.34 -9.25 -30.42
CA LYS A 233 8.39 -8.78 -29.49
C LYS A 233 9.43 -9.85 -29.23
N TYR A 234 9.01 -11.11 -29.05
CA TYR A 234 9.92 -12.22 -28.89
C TYR A 234 10.82 -12.40 -30.12
N GLN A 235 10.26 -12.31 -31.33
CA GLN A 235 11.05 -12.39 -32.57
C GLN A 235 12.05 -11.23 -32.69
N GLU A 236 11.63 -10.00 -32.40
CA GLU A 236 12.51 -8.82 -32.40
C GLU A 236 13.67 -9.01 -31.40
N MET A 237 13.36 -9.43 -30.17
CA MET A 237 14.38 -9.73 -29.15
C MET A 237 15.28 -10.91 -29.52
N ALA A 238 14.75 -11.95 -30.19
CA ALA A 238 15.52 -13.09 -30.63
C ALA A 238 16.52 -12.71 -31.74
N VAL A 239 16.11 -11.85 -32.67
CA VAL A 239 17.00 -11.30 -33.68
C VAL A 239 18.08 -10.43 -33.04
N GLU A 240 17.69 -9.52 -32.13
CA GLU A 240 18.64 -8.66 -31.41
C GLU A 240 19.67 -9.50 -30.62
N LYS A 241 19.20 -10.51 -29.89
CA LYS A 241 20.05 -11.48 -29.19
C LYS A 241 21.03 -12.15 -30.15
N ALA A 242 20.57 -12.67 -31.28
CA ALA A 242 21.44 -13.34 -32.24
C ALA A 242 22.51 -12.37 -32.81
N THR A 243 22.16 -11.11 -33.05
CA THR A 243 23.14 -10.11 -33.52
C THR A 243 24.17 -9.77 -32.44
N LEU A 244 23.76 -9.64 -31.18
CA LEU A 244 24.65 -9.43 -30.04
C LEU A 244 25.56 -10.64 -29.82
N GLU A 245 25.04 -11.87 -29.89
CA GLU A 245 25.84 -13.09 -29.76
C GLU A 245 26.91 -13.18 -30.86
N ALA A 246 26.55 -12.85 -32.11
CA ALA A 246 27.51 -12.78 -33.21
C ALA A 246 28.58 -11.69 -33.00
N SER A 247 28.19 -10.52 -32.48
CA SER A 247 29.12 -9.43 -32.15
C SER A 247 30.08 -9.81 -31.02
N VAL A 248 29.59 -10.45 -29.96
CA VAL A 248 30.41 -10.96 -28.85
C VAL A 248 31.41 -11.99 -29.35
N GLU A 249 30.99 -12.91 -30.22
CA GLU A 249 31.90 -13.93 -30.75
C GLU A 249 32.97 -13.32 -31.67
N ALA A 250 32.61 -12.33 -32.49
CA ALA A 250 33.57 -11.57 -33.28
C ALA A 250 34.59 -10.81 -32.40
N LEU A 251 34.13 -10.17 -31.33
CA LEU A 251 34.99 -9.47 -30.37
C LEU A 251 35.91 -10.43 -29.61
N ARG A 252 35.43 -11.63 -29.26
CA ARG A 252 36.26 -12.68 -28.67
C ARG A 252 37.37 -13.11 -29.60
N LEU A 253 37.03 -13.36 -30.88
CA LEU A 253 38.02 -13.74 -31.89
C LEU A 253 39.10 -12.67 -32.03
N PHE A 254 38.68 -11.40 -32.11
CA PHE A 254 39.56 -10.24 -32.16
C PHE A 254 40.44 -10.11 -30.91
N GLN A 255 39.89 -10.38 -29.71
CA GLN A 255 40.64 -10.38 -28.47
C GLN A 255 41.71 -11.47 -28.45
N THR A 256 41.39 -12.70 -28.89
CA THR A 256 42.39 -13.77 -29.02
C THR A 256 43.48 -13.42 -30.03
N GLU A 257 43.12 -12.89 -31.20
CA GLU A 257 44.11 -12.47 -32.21
C GLU A 257 45.07 -11.40 -31.65
N HIS A 258 44.55 -10.43 -30.90
CA HIS A 258 45.39 -9.42 -30.24
C HIS A 258 46.23 -9.97 -29.10
N ALA A 259 45.71 -10.93 -28.32
CA ALA A 259 46.47 -11.59 -27.27
C ALA A 259 47.64 -12.39 -27.86
N ASP A 260 47.41 -13.11 -28.95
CA ASP A 260 48.45 -13.85 -29.67
C ASP A 260 49.50 -12.90 -30.24
N ARG A 261 49.09 -11.78 -30.84
CA ARG A 261 50.03 -10.74 -31.32
C ARG A 261 50.86 -10.13 -30.20
N ILE A 262 50.27 -9.84 -29.04
CA ILE A 262 51.02 -9.32 -27.88
C ILE A 262 52.03 -10.37 -27.40
N HIS A 263 51.65 -11.65 -27.39
CA HIS A 263 52.56 -12.72 -27.02
C HIS A 263 53.75 -12.83 -27.98
N ASP A 264 53.51 -12.76 -29.30
CA ASP A 264 54.55 -12.75 -30.31
C ASP A 264 55.47 -11.52 -30.17
N ASP A 265 54.91 -10.32 -29.94
CA ASP A 265 55.67 -9.09 -29.70
C ASP A 265 56.51 -9.19 -28.41
N GLU A 266 55.99 -9.81 -27.34
CA GLU A 266 56.73 -10.04 -26.08
C GLU A 266 57.91 -10.99 -26.28
N ILE A 267 57.73 -12.05 -27.08
CA ILE A 267 58.82 -12.96 -27.47
C ILE A 267 59.88 -12.19 -28.24
N GLN A 268 59.50 -11.38 -29.23
CA GLN A 268 60.44 -10.57 -30.02
C GLN A 268 61.21 -9.58 -29.13
N VAL A 269 60.54 -8.89 -28.20
CA VAL A 269 61.21 -7.98 -27.25
C VAL A 269 62.19 -8.73 -26.34
N ALA A 270 61.87 -9.95 -25.93
CA ALA A 270 62.78 -10.77 -25.14
C ALA A 270 64.03 -11.19 -25.94
N GLU A 271 63.87 -11.57 -27.21
CA GLU A 271 64.98 -11.86 -28.12
C GLU A 271 65.86 -10.64 -28.36
N ASP A 272 65.27 -9.48 -28.65
CA ASP A 272 65.98 -8.22 -28.87
C ASP A 272 66.76 -7.80 -27.61
N ARG A 273 66.18 -7.97 -26.42
CA ARG A 273 66.87 -7.73 -25.14
C ARG A 273 68.03 -8.69 -24.91
N ALA A 274 67.89 -9.96 -25.30
CA ALA A 274 68.99 -10.92 -25.20
C ALA A 274 70.14 -10.55 -26.16
N ALA A 275 69.80 -10.17 -27.40
CA ALA A 275 70.77 -9.69 -28.39
C ALA A 275 71.48 -8.42 -27.92
N LEU A 276 70.75 -7.47 -27.31
CA LEU A 276 71.34 -6.25 -26.76
C LEU A 276 72.32 -6.56 -25.62
N ARG A 277 71.97 -7.47 -24.69
CA ARG A 277 72.88 -7.89 -23.60
C ARG A 277 74.16 -8.53 -24.11
N GLU A 278 74.05 -9.37 -25.14
CA GLU A 278 75.20 -9.98 -25.79
C GLU A 278 76.10 -8.90 -26.42
N LEU A 279 75.50 -7.92 -27.10
CA LEU A 279 76.23 -6.80 -27.68
C LEU A 279 76.91 -5.92 -26.61
N ASP A 280 76.24 -5.66 -25.48
CA ASP A 280 76.80 -4.92 -24.35
C ASP A 280 77.99 -5.68 -23.72
N MET A 281 77.89 -7.00 -23.59
CA MET A 281 79.01 -7.84 -23.12
C MET A 281 80.21 -7.79 -24.08
N GLN A 282 79.95 -7.87 -25.39
CA GLN A 282 80.98 -7.74 -26.41
C GLN A 282 81.63 -6.34 -26.35
N LEU A 283 80.83 -5.29 -26.22
CA LEU A 283 81.30 -3.91 -26.13
C LEU A 283 82.13 -3.68 -24.87
N ALA A 284 81.70 -4.19 -23.71
CA ALA A 284 82.47 -4.14 -22.47
C ALA A 284 83.82 -4.88 -22.59
N ASN A 285 83.85 -6.04 -23.25
CA ASN A 285 85.08 -6.79 -23.50
C ASN A 285 86.01 -6.02 -24.46
N LEU A 286 85.49 -5.45 -25.55
CA LEU A 286 86.28 -4.61 -26.45
C LEU A 286 86.83 -3.36 -25.74
N GLN A 287 86.04 -2.71 -24.88
CA GLN A 287 86.50 -1.59 -24.07
C GLN A 287 87.60 -2.00 -23.09
N HIS A 288 87.49 -3.18 -22.47
CA HIS A 288 88.55 -3.72 -21.61
C HIS A 288 89.85 -3.96 -22.40
N GLN A 289 89.76 -4.61 -23.56
CA GLN A 289 90.89 -4.84 -24.45
C GLN A 289 91.52 -3.53 -24.93
N LEU A 290 90.70 -2.54 -25.29
CA LEU A 290 91.17 -1.21 -25.70
C LEU A 290 91.95 -0.54 -24.57
N ASN A 291 91.42 -0.56 -23.34
CA ASN A 291 92.09 0.00 -22.17
C ASN A 291 93.41 -0.72 -21.88
N GLU A 292 93.44 -2.05 -21.98
CA GLU A 292 94.67 -2.83 -21.80
C GLU A 292 95.73 -2.46 -22.84
N ARG A 293 95.35 -2.36 -24.12
CA ARG A 293 96.24 -1.92 -25.20
C ARG A 293 96.72 -0.48 -25.01
N GLN A 294 95.84 0.42 -24.58
CA GLN A 294 96.22 1.80 -24.27
C GLN A 294 97.19 1.89 -23.09
N ASN A 295 97.02 1.06 -22.06
CA ASN A 295 97.95 1.00 -20.92
C ASN A 295 99.30 0.42 -21.34
N GLN A 296 99.31 -0.64 -22.17
CA GLN A 296 100.54 -1.19 -22.74
C GLN A 296 101.29 -0.16 -23.60
N MET A 297 100.55 0.58 -24.45
CA MET A 297 101.10 1.66 -25.27
C MET A 297 101.68 2.78 -24.40
N ARG A 298 100.94 3.26 -23.39
CA ARG A 298 101.43 4.28 -22.44
C ARG A 298 102.69 3.82 -21.71
N ALA A 299 102.73 2.57 -21.21
CA ALA A 299 103.90 2.02 -20.55
C ALA A 299 105.11 1.92 -21.49
N ALA A 300 104.89 1.51 -22.75
CA ALA A 300 105.95 1.49 -23.76
C ALA A 300 106.45 2.90 -24.09
N GLN A 301 105.55 3.88 -24.17
CA GLN A 301 105.88 5.28 -24.44
C GLN A 301 106.69 5.90 -23.30
N SER A 302 106.30 5.69 -22.04
CA SER A 302 107.09 6.12 -20.88
C SER A 302 108.47 5.44 -20.82
N ARG A 303 108.58 4.16 -21.22
CA ARG A 303 109.88 3.48 -21.36
C ARG A 303 110.75 4.09 -22.45
N MET A 304 110.15 4.44 -23.59
CA MET A 304 110.86 5.12 -24.66
C MET A 304 111.37 6.49 -24.19
N GLU A 305 110.52 7.31 -23.57
CA GLU A 305 110.88 8.61 -23.03
C GLU A 305 112.04 8.50 -22.02
N PHE A 306 111.93 7.59 -21.05
CA PHE A 306 113.00 7.32 -20.08
C PHE A 306 114.32 6.91 -20.75
N ASN A 307 114.27 5.99 -21.72
CA ASN A 307 115.48 5.57 -22.44
C ASN A 307 116.07 6.70 -23.29
N THR A 308 115.24 7.57 -23.85
CA THR A 308 115.69 8.72 -24.65
C THR A 308 116.40 9.74 -23.76
N GLU A 309 115.82 10.05 -22.60
CA GLU A 309 116.44 10.91 -21.59
C GLU A 309 117.75 10.32 -21.09
N ARG A 310 117.78 9.01 -20.80
CA ARG A 310 119.00 8.31 -20.37
C ARG A 310 120.09 8.31 -21.44
N THR A 311 119.72 8.17 -22.72
CA THR A 311 120.65 8.25 -23.85
C THR A 311 121.24 9.66 -23.93
N ARG A 312 120.42 10.70 -23.79
CA ARG A 312 120.87 12.09 -23.81
C ARG A 312 121.80 12.43 -22.63
N GLU A 313 121.51 11.91 -21.44
CA GLU A 313 122.41 12.02 -20.28
C GLU A 313 123.77 11.37 -20.55
N LEU A 314 123.77 10.14 -21.09
CA LEU A 314 124.99 9.41 -21.44
C LEU A 314 125.79 10.11 -22.54
N GLU A 315 125.13 10.66 -23.56
CA GLU A 315 125.78 11.46 -24.61
C GLU A 315 126.46 12.72 -24.03
N THR A 316 125.80 13.38 -23.08
CA THR A 316 126.35 14.56 -22.38
C THR A 316 127.57 14.18 -21.54
N LEU A 317 127.51 13.03 -20.85
CA LEU A 317 128.64 12.45 -20.09
C LEU A 317 129.82 12.08 -21.00
N ILE A 318 129.55 11.44 -22.14
CA ILE A 318 130.58 11.10 -23.13
C ILE A 318 131.25 12.37 -23.67
N SER A 319 130.46 13.39 -24.01
CA SER A 319 131.00 14.68 -24.48
C SER A 319 131.86 15.38 -23.42
N ARG A 320 131.46 15.35 -22.14
CA ARG A 320 132.27 15.90 -21.04
C ARG A 320 133.57 15.13 -20.85
N ASN A 321 133.50 13.79 -20.79
CA ASN A 321 134.69 12.96 -20.65
C ASN A 321 135.66 13.14 -21.82
N ALA A 322 135.15 13.28 -23.06
CA ALA A 322 135.99 13.57 -24.22
C ALA A 322 136.69 14.93 -24.09
N SER A 323 136.00 15.95 -23.60
CA SER A 323 136.59 17.27 -23.31
C SER A 323 137.65 17.21 -22.21
N ASP A 324 137.40 16.43 -21.15
CA ASP A 324 138.34 16.28 -20.03
C ASP A 324 139.60 15.50 -20.44
N VAL A 325 139.46 14.52 -21.34
CA VAL A 325 140.60 13.79 -21.94
C VAL A 325 141.45 14.74 -22.79
N ALA A 326 140.83 15.51 -23.69
CA ALA A 326 141.55 16.48 -24.53
C ALA A 326 142.31 17.52 -23.68
N ALA A 327 141.68 18.05 -22.63
CA ALA A 327 142.31 19.00 -21.70
C ALA A 327 143.42 18.36 -20.82
N SER A 328 143.44 17.04 -20.70
CA SER A 328 144.50 16.31 -19.99
C SER A 328 145.68 15.98 -20.90
N GLU A 329 145.43 15.69 -22.18
CA GLU A 329 146.47 15.50 -23.20
C GLU A 329 147.25 16.79 -23.46
N GLU A 330 146.56 17.94 -23.53
CA GLU A 330 147.19 19.27 -23.67
C GLU A 330 148.10 19.59 -22.47
N ARG A 331 147.65 19.30 -21.24
CA ARG A 331 148.45 19.46 -20.02
C ARG A 331 149.66 18.52 -19.99
N LEU A 332 149.57 17.33 -20.57
CA LEU A 332 150.68 16.39 -20.64
C LEU A 332 151.78 16.90 -21.57
N LEU A 333 151.39 17.46 -22.72
CA LEU A 333 152.30 18.09 -23.70
C LEU A 333 153.07 19.27 -23.08
N ASP A 334 152.38 20.19 -22.39
CA ASP A 334 153.01 21.32 -21.69
C ASP A 334 154.00 20.87 -20.61
N GLN A 335 153.69 19.78 -19.91
CA GLN A 335 154.56 19.19 -18.89
C GLN A 335 155.80 18.52 -19.48
N GLU A 336 155.67 17.82 -20.62
CA GLU A 336 156.81 17.22 -21.33
C GLU A 336 157.77 18.27 -21.88
N GLU A 337 157.25 19.39 -22.39
CA GLU A 337 158.07 20.50 -22.89
C GLU A 337 158.82 21.21 -21.74
N SER A 338 158.14 21.44 -20.61
CA SER A 338 158.75 21.98 -19.39
C SER A 338 159.83 21.05 -18.81
N LEU A 339 159.66 19.73 -18.89
CA LEU A 339 160.64 18.77 -18.39
C LEU A 339 161.93 18.79 -19.21
N ARG A 340 161.83 18.91 -20.54
CA ARG A 340 163.00 19.02 -21.43
C ARG A 340 163.80 20.30 -21.16
N ALA A 341 163.12 21.43 -20.96
CA ALA A 341 163.77 22.69 -20.60
C ALA A 341 164.49 22.61 -19.23
N ALA A 342 163.92 21.86 -18.27
CA ALA A 342 164.53 21.66 -16.96
C ALA A 342 165.79 20.76 -17.01
N ASP A 343 165.83 19.74 -17.88
CA ASP A 343 166.98 18.85 -18.03
C ASP A 343 168.20 19.54 -18.67
N GLU A 344 168.01 20.43 -19.65
CA GLU A 344 169.09 21.24 -20.22
C GLU A 344 169.68 22.24 -19.20
N ALA A 345 168.83 22.83 -18.36
CA ALA A 345 169.26 23.70 -17.27
C ALA A 345 170.01 22.94 -16.16
N LEU A 346 169.70 21.65 -15.94
CA LEU A 346 170.35 20.83 -14.92
C LEU A 346 171.80 20.46 -15.27
N ILE A 347 172.12 20.34 -16.56
CA ILE A 347 173.48 20.03 -17.06
C ILE A 347 174.41 21.22 -16.83
N THR A 348 173.97 22.43 -17.16
CA THR A 348 174.73 23.68 -16.97
C THR A 348 174.93 24.05 -15.49
N VAL A 349 173.98 23.69 -14.63
CA VAL A 349 174.10 23.90 -13.17
C VAL A 349 175.06 22.91 -12.52
N ARG A 350 175.14 21.65 -13.00
CA ARG A 350 176.07 20.64 -12.46
C ARG A 350 177.54 20.99 -12.64
N GLU A 351 177.93 21.59 -13.77
CA GLU A 351 179.32 22.01 -14.03
C GLU A 351 179.74 23.20 -13.13
N ASN A 352 178.82 24.11 -12.85
CA ASN A 352 179.08 25.27 -11.98
C ASN A 352 179.14 24.90 -10.49
N ILE A 353 178.39 23.89 -10.05
CA ILE A 353 178.35 23.43 -8.65
C ILE A 353 179.62 22.70 -8.23
N THR A 354 180.30 21.98 -9.12
CA THR A 354 181.61 21.37 -8.82
C THR A 354 182.70 22.40 -8.52
N ARG A 355 182.66 23.57 -9.18
CA ARG A 355 183.63 24.66 -8.97
C ARG A 355 183.39 25.43 -7.66
N GLN A 356 182.13 25.67 -7.29
CA GLN A 356 181.79 26.45 -6.08
C GLN A 356 181.83 25.63 -4.78
N ARG A 357 181.82 24.30 -4.85
CA ARG A 357 181.91 23.44 -3.65
C ARG A 357 183.29 23.44 -2.99
N GLU A 358 184.35 23.76 -3.72
CA GLU A 358 185.71 23.87 -3.14
C GLU A 358 185.91 25.20 -2.37
N GLU A 359 185.15 26.25 -2.68
CA GLU A 359 185.29 27.58 -2.04
C GLU A 359 184.39 27.79 -0.80
N MET A 360 183.36 26.96 -0.59
CA MET A 360 182.32 27.20 0.43
C MET A 360 182.53 26.43 1.75
N GLU A 361 183.44 25.45 1.81
CA GLU A 361 183.77 24.76 3.08
C GLU A 361 184.43 25.71 4.12
N GLU A 362 185.01 26.83 3.68
CA GLU A 362 185.63 27.85 4.53
C GLU A 362 184.60 28.69 5.32
N HIS A 363 183.40 28.93 4.78
CA HIS A 363 182.44 29.91 5.32
C HIS A 363 181.27 29.33 6.13
N SER A 364 181.00 28.02 6.07
CA SER A 364 179.83 27.41 6.73
C SER A 364 179.95 27.27 8.26
N ARG A 365 181.06 27.70 8.88
CA ARG A 365 181.28 27.61 10.33
C ARG A 365 180.48 28.64 11.16
N LEU A 366 179.83 29.63 10.54
CA LEU A 366 179.23 30.78 11.23
C LEU A 366 177.70 30.78 11.39
N THR A 367 176.95 29.85 10.79
CA THR A 367 175.48 30.01 10.62
C THR A 367 174.59 28.98 11.36
N ALA A 368 175.14 28.19 12.28
CA ALA A 368 174.42 27.09 12.93
C ALA A 368 173.43 27.52 14.05
N ALA A 369 173.39 28.79 14.46
CA ALA A 369 172.66 29.21 15.66
C ALA A 369 171.16 29.58 15.47
N ALA A 370 170.60 29.60 14.25
CA ALA A 370 169.29 30.27 14.03
C ALA A 370 168.07 29.35 13.74
N ARG A 371 168.17 28.01 13.84
CA ARG A 371 167.10 27.08 13.36
C ARG A 371 166.18 26.49 14.43
N GLU A 372 166.13 27.06 15.62
CA GLU A 372 165.35 26.56 16.76
C GLU A 372 163.80 26.71 16.66
N GLN A 373 163.23 27.51 15.76
CA GLN A 373 161.88 28.06 16.03
C GLN A 373 160.80 27.80 14.97
N LYS A 374 160.42 26.54 14.66
CA LYS A 374 159.19 26.35 13.84
C LYS A 374 158.36 25.07 14.02
N ALA A 375 158.91 23.92 14.37
CA ALA A 375 158.22 22.67 14.03
C ALA A 375 157.34 22.03 15.13
N ARG A 376 157.05 22.69 16.26
CA ARG A 376 156.17 22.14 17.34
C ARG A 376 154.66 22.38 17.16
N LEU A 377 154.29 22.85 15.97
CA LEU A 377 153.15 22.40 15.17
C LEU A 377 152.15 21.40 15.81
N ASP A 378 150.89 21.64 15.49
CA ASP A 378 149.95 20.64 14.98
C ASP A 378 149.33 19.57 15.89
N GLN A 379 149.74 19.39 17.13
CA GLN A 379 149.20 18.28 17.93
C GLN A 379 147.81 18.53 18.56
N SER A 380 147.36 19.77 18.70
CA SER A 380 146.15 20.11 19.51
C SER A 380 144.80 19.99 18.76
N LEU A 381 144.81 19.97 17.43
CA LEU A 381 143.59 20.19 16.62
C LEU A 381 142.64 18.97 16.48
N ARG A 382 142.98 17.80 17.04
CA ARG A 382 142.30 16.51 16.75
C ARG A 382 141.11 16.18 17.66
N THR A 383 140.96 16.83 18.81
CA THR A 383 140.02 16.39 19.87
C THR A 383 138.57 16.86 19.71
N VAL A 384 138.29 17.88 18.88
CA VAL A 384 136.96 18.53 18.83
C VAL A 384 135.99 17.85 17.84
N ARG A 385 136.49 17.07 16.86
CA ARG A 385 135.65 16.43 15.81
C ARG A 385 134.78 15.26 16.29
N GLN A 386 135.02 14.73 17.49
CA GLN A 386 134.38 13.50 17.96
C GLN A 386 132.98 13.72 18.59
N ALA A 387 132.59 14.96 18.89
CA ALA A 387 131.32 15.29 19.55
C ALA A 387 130.12 15.44 18.60
N MET A 388 130.33 15.51 17.27
CA MET A 388 129.29 15.91 16.31
C MET A 388 128.42 14.75 15.79
N HIS A 389 128.91 13.50 15.82
CA HIS A 389 128.21 12.34 15.22
C HIS A 389 127.10 11.71 16.06
N GLN A 390 126.93 12.10 17.34
CA GLN A 390 125.89 11.52 18.20
C GLN A 390 124.50 12.17 18.03
N ALA A 391 124.39 13.30 17.31
CA ALA A 391 123.13 14.06 17.19
C ALA A 391 122.27 13.70 15.96
N GLU A 392 122.83 13.10 14.90
CA GLU A 392 122.11 12.82 13.64
C GLU A 392 121.21 11.57 13.67
N GLY A 393 121.47 10.61 14.58
CA GLY A 393 120.76 9.33 14.60
C GLY A 393 119.30 9.36 15.10
N VAL A 394 118.90 10.40 15.84
CA VAL A 394 117.56 10.49 16.46
C VAL A 394 116.51 11.07 15.48
N ILE A 395 116.94 11.86 14.50
CA ILE A 395 116.04 12.62 13.60
C ILE A 395 115.39 11.73 12.53
N ILE A 396 116.12 10.74 12.00
CA ILE A 396 115.65 9.89 10.89
C ILE A 396 114.53 8.92 11.31
N SER A 397 114.43 8.55 12.59
CA SER A 397 113.41 7.61 13.09
C SER A 397 112.02 8.22 13.25
N ALA A 398 111.92 9.53 13.50
CA ALA A 398 110.65 10.23 13.76
C ALA A 398 109.89 10.62 12.46
N GLU A 399 110.58 10.71 11.32
CA GLU A 399 109.97 11.10 10.04
C GLU A 399 109.22 9.95 9.35
N ALA A 400 109.59 8.70 9.63
CA ALA A 400 108.96 7.51 9.05
C ALA A 400 107.57 7.21 9.66
N GLU A 401 107.36 7.45 10.95
CA GLU A 401 106.08 7.21 11.64
C GLU A 401 105.01 8.26 11.29
N LEU A 402 105.41 9.50 10.96
CA LEU A 402 104.50 10.61 10.62
C LEU A 402 103.81 10.44 9.25
N SER A 403 104.44 9.73 8.31
CA SER A 403 103.92 9.50 6.96
C SER A 403 102.78 8.48 6.91
N SER A 404 102.85 7.45 7.78
CA SER A 404 101.84 6.38 7.84
C SER A 404 100.51 6.85 8.44
N HIS A 405 100.53 7.75 9.43
CA HIS A 405 99.30 8.25 10.06
C HIS A 405 98.53 9.24 9.18
N ARG A 406 99.19 10.00 8.30
CA ARG A 406 98.54 10.95 7.39
C ARG A 406 97.75 10.28 6.25
N SER A 407 98.15 9.10 5.79
CA SER A 407 97.43 8.38 4.74
C SER A 407 96.14 7.71 5.24
N GLN A 408 96.11 7.33 6.53
CA GLN A 408 94.93 6.72 7.17
C GLN A 408 93.82 7.78 7.45
N GLU A 409 94.20 8.98 7.88
CA GLU A 409 93.27 10.09 8.18
C GLU A 409 92.51 10.58 6.93
N GLN A 410 93.16 10.60 5.76
CA GLN A 410 92.55 11.02 4.49
C GLN A 410 91.46 10.04 4.01
N ALA A 411 91.64 8.74 4.24
CA ALA A 411 90.69 7.69 3.86
C ALA A 411 89.42 7.70 4.75
N ASP A 412 89.60 7.96 6.05
CA ASP A 412 88.48 8.04 7.00
C ASP A 412 87.63 9.31 6.78
N ARG A 413 88.24 10.42 6.33
CA ARG A 413 87.52 11.67 6.01
C ARG A 413 86.55 11.54 4.84
N VAL A 414 86.95 10.86 3.77
CA VAL A 414 86.10 10.63 2.58
C VAL A 414 84.93 9.69 2.92
N ARG A 415 85.16 8.70 3.79
CA ARG A 415 84.11 7.79 4.26
C ARG A 415 83.09 8.50 5.16
N GLN A 416 83.54 9.44 5.99
CA GLN A 416 82.68 10.23 6.86
C GLN A 416 81.79 11.22 6.07
N GLU A 417 82.31 11.85 5.01
CA GLU A 417 81.51 12.73 4.13
C GLU A 417 80.47 11.99 3.29
N HIS A 418 80.69 10.70 2.97
CA HIS A 418 79.70 9.89 2.27
C HIS A 418 78.57 9.44 3.21
N LEU A 419 78.91 8.96 4.41
CA LEU A 419 77.91 8.61 5.42
C LEU A 419 77.08 9.81 5.90
N GLN A 420 77.65 11.01 5.97
CA GLN A 420 76.89 12.20 6.36
C GLN A 420 75.84 12.59 5.30
N ARG A 421 76.15 12.46 4.00
CA ARG A 421 75.17 12.70 2.92
C ARG A 421 74.03 11.68 2.92
N ASP A 422 74.33 10.42 3.20
CA ASP A 422 73.30 9.37 3.31
C ASP A 422 72.40 9.59 4.54
N VAL A 423 72.95 10.06 5.66
CA VAL A 423 72.17 10.44 6.85
C VAL A 423 71.27 11.66 6.56
N ASP A 424 71.78 12.69 5.89
CA ASP A 424 71.00 13.88 5.55
C ASP A 424 69.87 13.54 4.55
N HIS A 425 70.12 12.64 3.58
CA HIS A 425 69.09 12.17 2.64
C HIS A 425 67.98 11.36 3.33
N LEU A 426 68.36 10.42 4.22
CA LEU A 426 67.41 9.61 4.98
C LEU A 426 66.62 10.44 6.01
N GLN A 427 67.21 11.51 6.57
CA GLN A 427 66.50 12.45 7.44
C GLN A 427 65.49 13.30 6.67
N ALA A 428 65.82 13.71 5.44
CA ALA A 428 64.88 14.43 4.56
C ALA A 428 63.71 13.54 4.11
N GLU A 429 63.96 12.28 3.73
CA GLU A 429 62.89 11.32 3.41
C GLU A 429 62.00 11.00 4.62
N ARG A 430 62.60 10.87 5.81
CA ARG A 430 61.84 10.65 7.05
C ARG A 430 60.97 11.86 7.42
N ALA A 431 61.48 13.08 7.26
CA ALA A 431 60.71 14.30 7.50
C ALA A 431 59.55 14.44 6.49
N ALA A 432 59.77 14.14 5.21
CA ALA A 432 58.73 14.14 4.18
C ALA A 432 57.63 13.11 4.49
N LYS A 433 58.00 11.87 4.86
CA LYS A 433 57.03 10.84 5.25
C LYS A 433 56.30 11.15 6.55
N GLN A 434 56.94 11.79 7.53
CA GLN A 434 56.26 12.22 8.76
C GLN A 434 55.26 13.35 8.50
N GLN A 435 55.54 14.24 7.55
CA GLN A 435 54.62 15.29 7.16
C GLN A 435 53.42 14.71 6.39
N GLU A 436 53.65 13.77 5.47
CA GLU A 436 52.59 13.05 4.74
C GLU A 436 51.71 12.22 5.70
N GLU A 437 52.29 11.59 6.73
CA GLU A 437 51.54 10.87 7.77
C GLU A 437 50.70 11.83 8.64
N SER A 438 51.21 13.03 8.94
CA SER A 438 50.48 14.05 9.69
C SER A 438 49.31 14.65 8.90
N GLU A 439 49.52 14.91 7.61
CA GLU A 439 48.46 15.39 6.70
C GLU A 439 47.40 14.31 6.50
N THR A 440 47.80 13.04 6.38
CA THR A 440 46.86 11.91 6.28
C THR A 440 46.05 11.72 7.57
N LYS A 441 46.65 11.92 8.74
CA LYS A 441 45.92 11.89 10.04
C LYS A 441 44.90 13.01 10.17
N ILE A 442 45.27 14.24 9.80
CA ILE A 442 44.35 15.39 9.80
C ILE A 442 43.20 15.16 8.81
N GLN A 443 43.49 14.59 7.64
CA GLN A 443 42.46 14.27 6.66
C GLN A 443 41.54 13.15 7.13
N GLN A 444 42.07 12.13 7.82
CA GLN A 444 41.27 11.08 8.46
C GLN A 444 40.37 11.63 9.57
N GLU A 445 40.87 12.53 10.43
CA GLU A 445 40.07 13.15 11.48
C GLU A 445 38.96 14.02 10.90
N ARG A 446 39.23 14.82 9.85
CA ARG A 446 38.19 15.58 9.14
C ARG A 446 37.12 14.70 8.51
N VAL A 447 37.51 13.63 7.83
CA VAL A 447 36.54 12.69 7.23
C VAL A 447 35.73 12.01 8.33
N ARG A 448 36.33 11.71 9.48
CA ARG A 448 35.64 11.11 10.62
C ARG A 448 34.61 12.06 11.24
N GLU A 449 34.96 13.34 11.41
CA GLU A 449 34.03 14.38 11.86
C GLU A 449 32.88 14.60 10.85
N GLU A 450 33.18 14.64 9.54
CA GLU A 450 32.16 14.74 8.49
C GLU A 450 31.22 13.51 8.50
N VAL A 451 31.74 12.31 8.73
CA VAL A 451 30.92 11.09 8.86
C VAL A 451 30.04 11.13 10.10
N GLU A 452 30.58 11.52 11.27
CA GLU A 452 29.79 11.67 12.49
C GLU A 452 28.69 12.73 12.35
N GLU A 453 28.97 13.86 11.68
CA GLU A 453 27.98 14.89 11.39
C GLU A 453 26.87 14.36 10.45
N GLN A 454 27.24 13.63 9.40
CA GLN A 454 26.27 13.00 8.49
C GLN A 454 25.43 11.92 9.17
N GLU A 455 26.01 11.11 10.07
CA GLU A 455 25.27 10.11 10.86
C GLU A 455 24.25 10.76 11.81
N LEU A 456 24.64 11.87 12.46
CA LEU A 456 23.76 12.62 13.35
C LEU A 456 22.61 13.27 12.56
N LEU A 457 22.91 13.81 11.37
CA LEU A 457 21.92 14.36 10.45
C LEU A 457 20.97 13.27 9.92
N LEU A 458 21.47 12.06 9.64
CA LEU A 458 20.65 10.93 9.23
C LEU A 458 19.70 10.47 10.34
N GLN A 459 20.17 10.44 11.59
CA GLN A 459 19.32 10.13 12.75
C GLN A 459 18.23 11.19 12.96
N GLN A 460 18.57 12.48 12.82
CA GLN A 460 17.59 13.56 12.91
C GLN A 460 16.54 13.45 11.80
N ARG A 461 16.97 13.27 10.55
CA ARG A 461 16.06 13.04 9.41
C ARG A 461 15.19 11.79 9.58
N GLY A 462 15.73 10.73 10.19
CA GLY A 462 14.96 9.52 10.52
C GLY A 462 13.86 9.79 11.56
N ARG A 463 14.13 10.61 12.58
CA ARG A 463 13.12 11.04 13.56
C ARG A 463 12.08 11.97 12.94
N ASP A 464 12.51 12.87 12.07
CA ASP A 464 11.61 13.79 11.35
C ASP A 464 10.69 13.04 10.38
N LEU A 465 11.21 12.02 9.70
CA LEU A 465 10.42 11.13 8.85
C LEU A 465 9.37 10.37 9.68
N MET A 466 9.78 9.80 10.81
CA MET A 466 8.88 9.03 11.67
C MET A 466 7.77 9.91 12.29
N THR A 467 8.07 11.15 12.66
CA THR A 467 7.07 12.11 13.14
C THR A 467 6.15 12.60 12.02
N ALA A 468 6.67 12.79 10.81
CA ALA A 468 5.87 13.11 9.62
C ALA A 468 4.93 11.96 9.22
N GLU A 469 5.39 10.71 9.29
CA GLU A 469 4.57 9.51 9.04
C GLU A 469 3.45 9.38 10.07
N HIS A 470 3.75 9.56 11.36
CA HIS A 470 2.72 9.58 12.42
C HIS A 470 1.72 10.73 12.22
N GLY A 471 2.19 11.91 11.80
CA GLY A 471 1.33 13.05 11.47
C GLY A 471 0.44 12.79 10.26
N LEU A 472 0.97 12.12 9.23
CA LEU A 472 0.24 11.71 8.04
C LEU A 472 -0.83 10.67 8.39
N GLU A 473 -0.51 9.69 9.23
CA GLU A 473 -1.46 8.67 9.65
C GLU A 473 -2.60 9.27 10.49
N ALA A 474 -2.30 10.23 11.36
CA ALA A 474 -3.29 10.96 12.14
C ALA A 474 -4.21 11.83 11.25
N THR A 475 -3.65 12.51 10.25
CA THR A 475 -4.43 13.33 9.31
C THR A 475 -5.29 12.48 8.38
N VAL A 476 -4.81 11.32 7.93
CA VAL A 476 -5.61 10.36 7.15
C VAL A 476 -6.79 9.83 7.98
N LYS A 477 -6.57 9.47 9.26
CA LYS A 477 -7.65 9.04 10.16
C LYS A 477 -8.69 10.15 10.38
N SER A 478 -8.23 11.39 10.57
CA SER A 478 -9.11 12.56 10.71
C SER A 478 -9.92 12.83 9.44
N LEU A 479 -9.29 12.75 8.26
CA LEU A 479 -9.95 12.93 6.97
C LEU A 479 -11.01 11.85 6.72
N GLN A 480 -10.71 10.59 7.03
CA GLN A 480 -11.68 9.50 6.93
C GLN A 480 -12.88 9.69 7.86
N ALA A 481 -12.65 10.18 9.08
CA ALA A 481 -13.74 10.52 10.01
C ALA A 481 -14.60 11.69 9.47
N ALA A 482 -13.97 12.73 8.92
CA ALA A 482 -14.66 13.87 8.32
C ALA A 482 -15.49 13.48 7.09
N VAL A 483 -14.95 12.61 6.22
CA VAL A 483 -15.66 12.09 5.04
C VAL A 483 -16.87 11.23 5.44
N ARG A 484 -16.73 10.39 6.47
CA ARG A 484 -17.87 9.61 7.01
C ARG A 484 -18.97 10.53 7.54
N LEU A 485 -18.59 11.55 8.33
CA LEU A 485 -19.54 12.52 8.88
C LEU A 485 -20.23 13.32 7.76
N HIS A 486 -19.48 13.69 6.72
CA HIS A 486 -20.04 14.38 5.56
C HIS A 486 -21.04 13.48 4.80
N SER A 487 -20.70 12.21 4.57
CA SER A 487 -21.59 11.26 3.91
C SER A 487 -22.88 11.02 4.72
N GLU A 488 -22.78 10.92 6.05
CA GLU A 488 -23.93 10.76 6.92
C GLU A 488 -24.85 12.00 6.87
N ARG A 489 -24.27 13.20 6.97
CA ARG A 489 -25.04 14.46 6.87
C ARG A 489 -25.63 14.67 5.48
N ALA A 490 -24.91 14.31 4.41
CA ALA A 490 -25.38 14.39 3.04
C ALA A 490 -26.56 13.43 2.80
N GLY A 491 -26.46 12.19 3.28
CA GLY A 491 -27.55 11.21 3.24
C GLY A 491 -28.79 11.70 4.00
N ARG A 492 -28.60 12.23 5.22
CA ARG A 492 -29.69 12.80 6.01
C ARG A 492 -30.33 14.01 5.34
N ALA A 493 -29.54 14.90 4.75
CA ALA A 493 -30.03 16.06 4.01
C ALA A 493 -30.82 15.63 2.76
N GLN A 494 -30.39 14.57 2.07
CA GLN A 494 -31.10 14.02 0.91
C GLN A 494 -32.45 13.44 1.30
N VAL A 495 -32.52 12.66 2.38
CA VAL A 495 -33.79 12.14 2.92
C VAL A 495 -34.71 13.29 3.34
N LEU A 496 -34.21 14.30 4.06
CA LEU A 496 -35.01 15.46 4.46
C LEU A 496 -35.52 16.27 3.27
N ARG A 497 -34.70 16.46 2.21
CA ARG A 497 -35.14 17.11 0.98
C ARG A 497 -36.21 16.29 0.25
N GLN A 498 -36.09 14.96 0.27
CA GLN A 498 -37.08 14.07 -0.33
C GLN A 498 -38.41 14.13 0.43
N LEU A 499 -38.37 14.11 1.76
CA LEU A 499 -39.56 14.28 2.62
C LEU A 499 -40.25 15.64 2.39
N LEU A 500 -39.47 16.72 2.29
CA LEU A 500 -39.99 18.05 1.96
C LEU A 500 -40.57 18.13 0.54
N ALA A 501 -39.94 17.46 -0.45
CA ALA A 501 -40.40 17.44 -1.84
C ALA A 501 -41.64 16.55 -2.04
N GLU A 502 -41.77 15.48 -1.24
CA GLU A 502 -42.93 14.59 -1.24
C GLU A 502 -44.11 15.16 -0.43
N GLY A 503 -43.82 16.15 0.44
CA GLY A 503 -44.80 16.87 1.24
C GLY A 503 -45.36 16.05 2.41
N GLU A 504 -44.60 15.06 2.92
CA GLU A 504 -45.06 14.21 4.02
C GLU A 504 -45.42 15.05 5.26
N GLY A 505 -46.63 14.82 5.81
CA GLY A 505 -47.20 15.60 6.92
C GLY A 505 -48.21 16.68 6.51
N LEU A 506 -48.32 17.00 5.21
CA LEU A 506 -49.36 17.88 4.67
C LEU A 506 -50.60 17.09 4.22
N GLU A 507 -51.74 17.77 4.10
CA GLU A 507 -52.95 17.17 3.53
C GLU A 507 -52.77 16.77 2.06
N LYS A 508 -53.49 15.72 1.63
CA LYS A 508 -53.32 15.11 0.30
C LYS A 508 -53.53 16.11 -0.86
N GLY A 509 -54.42 17.08 -0.69
CA GLY A 509 -54.67 18.13 -1.69
C GLY A 509 -53.46 19.06 -1.82
N THR A 510 -52.94 19.56 -0.69
CA THR A 510 -51.72 20.37 -0.64
C THR A 510 -50.50 19.66 -1.23
N GLN A 511 -50.32 18.35 -0.98
CA GLN A 511 -49.25 17.55 -1.60
C GLN A 511 -49.40 17.43 -3.13
N ALA A 512 -50.63 17.23 -3.62
CA ALA A 512 -50.90 17.11 -5.04
C ALA A 512 -50.61 18.42 -5.80
N VAL A 513 -50.92 19.56 -5.18
CA VAL A 513 -50.61 20.90 -5.73
C VAL A 513 -49.11 21.15 -5.80
N LEU A 514 -48.34 20.81 -4.75
CA LEU A 514 -46.88 20.96 -4.73
C LEU A 514 -46.16 20.04 -5.74
N LYS A 515 -46.73 18.86 -6.01
CA LYS A 515 -46.24 17.95 -7.07
C LYS A 515 -46.55 18.46 -8.48
N GLY A 516 -47.44 19.45 -8.60
CA GLY A 516 -47.79 20.11 -9.86
C GLY A 516 -49.02 19.53 -10.55
N LEU A 517 -49.88 18.81 -9.81
CA LEU A 517 -51.12 18.18 -10.31
C LEU A 517 -50.90 17.37 -11.59
N ASP A 518 -51.78 17.50 -12.57
CA ASP A 518 -51.78 16.82 -13.88
C ASP A 518 -50.83 17.47 -14.91
N ASN A 519 -50.43 18.73 -14.71
CA ASN A 519 -49.45 19.43 -15.56
C ASN A 519 -48.37 20.17 -14.74
N PRO A 520 -47.28 19.48 -14.37
CA PRO A 520 -46.26 20.03 -13.49
C PRO A 520 -45.56 21.29 -14.01
N ALA A 521 -45.46 21.47 -15.33
CA ALA A 521 -44.83 22.65 -15.92
C ALA A 521 -45.72 23.90 -15.85
N PHE A 522 -47.04 23.73 -15.87
CA PHE A 522 -48.01 24.81 -15.78
C PHE A 522 -48.22 25.26 -14.33
N PHE A 523 -48.50 24.30 -13.44
CA PHE A 523 -48.82 24.61 -12.05
C PHE A 523 -47.59 25.01 -11.22
N LYS A 524 -46.40 24.41 -11.44
CA LYS A 524 -45.19 24.81 -10.70
C LYS A 524 -44.72 26.23 -10.99
N ASN A 525 -44.97 26.74 -12.20
CA ASN A 525 -44.60 28.12 -12.57
C ASN A 525 -45.48 29.17 -11.90
N GLY A 526 -46.68 28.77 -11.44
CA GLY A 526 -47.61 29.66 -10.76
C GLY A 526 -47.72 29.47 -9.24
N THR A 527 -47.13 28.41 -8.68
CA THR A 527 -47.02 28.18 -7.22
C THR A 527 -45.69 28.71 -6.69
N ARG A 528 -45.70 29.56 -5.67
CA ARG A 528 -44.49 30.13 -5.03
C ARG A 528 -43.97 29.29 -3.86
N GLY A 529 -44.76 28.33 -3.38
CA GLY A 529 -44.43 27.46 -2.25
C GLY A 529 -45.44 27.58 -1.11
N LEU A 530 -45.14 26.97 0.03
CA LEU A 530 -45.99 27.04 1.23
C LEU A 530 -45.70 28.31 2.03
N LEU A 531 -46.73 28.89 2.66
CA LEU A 531 -46.60 30.04 3.55
C LEU A 531 -45.56 29.81 4.66
N SER A 532 -45.51 28.59 5.22
CA SER A 532 -44.51 28.20 6.23
C SER A 532 -43.05 28.35 5.77
N GLY A 533 -42.78 28.26 4.47
CA GLY A 533 -41.44 28.46 3.90
C GLY A 533 -41.00 29.93 3.85
N PHE A 534 -41.91 30.87 4.10
CA PHE A 534 -41.66 32.31 4.07
C PHE A 534 -41.77 32.97 5.47
N LEU A 535 -41.94 32.19 6.53
CA LEU A 535 -42.01 32.68 7.91
C LEU A 535 -40.71 32.33 8.64
N GLU A 536 -39.98 33.36 9.09
CA GLU A 536 -38.89 33.20 10.04
C GLU A 536 -39.38 33.53 11.46
N VAL A 537 -39.33 32.53 12.36
CA VAL A 537 -39.82 32.65 13.73
C VAL A 537 -38.72 32.24 14.70
N GLU A 538 -38.55 33.01 15.76
CA GLU A 538 -37.59 32.69 16.82
C GLU A 538 -38.03 31.42 17.58
N ARG A 539 -37.08 30.52 17.89
CA ARG A 539 -37.36 29.13 18.33
C ARG A 539 -38.33 29.00 19.51
N GLY A 540 -38.35 29.96 20.43
CA GLY A 540 -39.25 29.95 21.59
C GLY A 540 -40.73 30.19 21.23
N PHE A 541 -41.02 30.80 20.07
CA PHE A 541 -42.36 31.20 19.66
C PHE A 541 -42.97 30.29 18.58
N ILE A 542 -42.24 29.30 18.07
CA ILE A 542 -42.74 28.35 17.06
C ILE A 542 -44.10 27.73 17.44
N PRO A 543 -44.28 27.16 18.67
CA PRO A 543 -45.56 26.55 19.03
C PRO A 543 -46.72 27.55 19.08
N ALA A 544 -46.44 28.81 19.43
CA ALA A 544 -47.44 29.86 19.49
C ALA A 544 -47.87 30.33 18.09
N VAL A 545 -46.93 30.43 17.15
CA VAL A 545 -47.22 30.80 15.75
C VAL A 545 -47.90 29.66 15.00
N GLU A 546 -47.47 28.41 15.21
CA GLU A 546 -48.17 27.23 14.67
C GLU A 546 -49.61 27.15 15.18
N ALA A 547 -49.83 27.37 16.48
CA ALA A 547 -51.18 27.38 17.06
C ALA A 547 -52.05 28.55 16.54
N ALA A 548 -51.46 29.72 16.28
CA ALA A 548 -52.19 30.89 15.79
C ALA A 548 -52.57 30.78 14.30
N LEU A 549 -51.69 30.22 13.47
CA LEU A 549 -51.90 30.09 12.02
C LEU A 549 -52.64 28.80 11.63
N GLY A 550 -52.55 27.74 12.44
CA GLY A 550 -53.28 26.49 12.24
C GLY A 550 -53.12 25.94 10.82
N THR A 551 -54.24 25.63 10.16
CA THR A 551 -54.26 25.09 8.79
C THR A 551 -53.77 26.08 7.73
N SER A 552 -53.83 27.39 8.01
CA SER A 552 -53.32 28.43 7.11
C SER A 552 -51.79 28.42 6.98
N LEU A 553 -51.08 27.79 7.92
CA LEU A 553 -49.63 27.61 7.85
C LEU A 553 -49.23 26.74 6.63
N HIS A 554 -50.10 25.83 6.23
CA HIS A 554 -49.93 24.93 5.09
C HIS A 554 -50.50 25.50 3.77
N ALA A 555 -50.84 26.79 3.75
CA ALA A 555 -51.38 27.41 2.55
C ALA A 555 -50.35 27.50 1.42
N VAL A 556 -50.77 27.18 0.19
CA VAL A 556 -49.94 27.31 -1.01
C VAL A 556 -50.11 28.71 -1.58
N LEU A 557 -49.01 29.45 -1.68
CA LEU A 557 -48.95 30.76 -2.31
C LEU A 557 -48.97 30.60 -3.82
N ILE A 558 -49.88 31.31 -4.50
CA ILE A 558 -50.09 31.23 -5.94
C ILE A 558 -50.17 32.62 -6.57
N THR A 559 -49.80 32.73 -7.84
CA THR A 559 -49.59 34.03 -8.50
C THR A 559 -50.88 34.80 -8.81
N ASN A 560 -52.01 34.11 -9.05
CA ASN A 560 -53.28 34.77 -9.33
C ASN A 560 -54.50 33.90 -8.99
N THR A 561 -55.67 34.53 -8.93
CA THR A 561 -56.96 33.88 -8.63
C THR A 561 -57.37 32.89 -9.72
N LEU A 562 -57.04 33.17 -10.99
CA LEU A 562 -57.31 32.26 -12.11
C LEU A 562 -56.60 30.91 -11.94
N LEU A 563 -55.38 30.89 -11.40
CA LEU A 563 -54.67 29.65 -11.10
C LEU A 563 -55.32 28.93 -9.91
N ALA A 564 -55.88 29.66 -8.95
CA ALA A 564 -56.62 29.09 -7.82
C ALA A 564 -57.85 28.30 -8.30
N GLU A 565 -58.63 28.89 -9.21
CA GLU A 565 -59.81 28.25 -9.80
C GLU A 565 -59.43 26.97 -10.56
N ASN A 566 -58.39 27.01 -11.39
CA ASN A 566 -57.89 25.83 -12.11
C ASN A 566 -57.39 24.74 -11.16
N ILE A 567 -56.69 25.09 -10.08
CA ILE A 567 -56.24 24.13 -9.06
C ILE A 567 -57.43 23.49 -8.36
N ILE A 568 -58.44 24.28 -7.97
CA ILE A 568 -59.65 23.78 -7.31
C ILE A 568 -60.45 22.87 -8.25
N GLU A 569 -60.58 23.22 -9.52
CA GLU A 569 -61.28 22.41 -10.53
C GLU A 569 -60.63 21.04 -10.68
N VAL A 570 -59.30 20.99 -10.81
CA VAL A 570 -58.54 19.73 -10.93
C VAL A 570 -58.63 18.90 -9.64
N LEU A 571 -58.47 19.52 -8.46
CA LEU A 571 -58.59 18.82 -7.18
C LEU A 571 -59.99 18.26 -6.94
N THR A 572 -61.04 18.97 -7.39
CA THR A 572 -62.44 18.54 -7.23
C THR A 572 -62.79 17.45 -8.24
N ARG A 573 -62.33 17.57 -9.49
CA ARG A 573 -62.49 16.55 -10.53
C ARG A 573 -61.87 15.22 -10.12
N ASP A 574 -60.67 15.27 -9.55
CA ASP A 574 -59.86 14.09 -9.26
C ASP A 574 -59.95 13.65 -7.77
N GLN A 575 -60.78 14.33 -6.96
CA GLN A 575 -61.01 14.07 -5.52
C GLN A 575 -59.71 13.96 -4.69
N LEU A 576 -58.78 14.88 -4.92
CA LEU A 576 -57.41 14.79 -4.41
C LEU A 576 -57.22 15.34 -2.97
N GLY A 577 -58.29 15.82 -2.33
CA GLY A 577 -58.32 16.27 -0.94
C GLY A 577 -58.42 17.79 -0.77
N GLU A 578 -58.23 18.26 0.46
CA GLU A 578 -58.34 19.68 0.82
C GLU A 578 -56.99 20.41 0.66
N VAL A 579 -57.06 21.69 0.31
CA VAL A 579 -55.92 22.59 0.18
C VAL A 579 -56.34 24.00 0.57
N VAL A 580 -55.45 24.75 1.22
CA VAL A 580 -55.61 26.19 1.44
C VAL A 580 -54.77 26.92 0.41
N LEU A 581 -55.38 27.82 -0.37
CA LEU A 581 -54.71 28.58 -1.43
C LEU A 581 -54.70 30.07 -1.08
N LEU A 582 -53.56 30.72 -1.29
CA LEU A 582 -53.38 32.15 -1.07
C LEU A 582 -52.90 32.82 -2.37
N PRO A 583 -53.84 33.34 -3.18
CA PRO A 583 -53.51 34.05 -4.41
C PRO A 583 -53.05 35.49 -4.16
N GLU A 584 -51.95 35.88 -4.81
CA GLU A 584 -51.27 37.17 -4.63
C GLU A 584 -52.15 38.39 -4.95
N ASP A 585 -53.05 38.26 -5.91
CA ASP A 585 -53.98 39.31 -6.37
C ASP A 585 -55.16 39.57 -5.42
N LEU A 586 -55.45 38.65 -4.49
CA LEU A 586 -56.45 38.83 -3.43
C LEU A 586 -55.88 39.48 -2.16
N LEU A 587 -54.55 39.58 -2.06
CA LEU A 587 -53.89 40.37 -1.01
C LEU A 587 -54.12 41.85 -1.33
N ARG A 588 -55.10 42.47 -0.68
CA ARG A 588 -55.31 43.93 -0.75
C ARG A 588 -53.98 44.62 -0.47
N GLN A 589 -53.49 45.43 -1.43
CA GLN A 589 -52.47 46.43 -1.15
C GLN A 589 -53.05 47.42 -0.14
N THR A 590 -52.83 47.18 1.15
CA THR A 590 -52.80 48.27 2.13
C THR A 590 -51.58 49.09 1.80
N SER A 591 -51.79 50.10 0.96
CA SER A 591 -51.01 51.32 0.97
C SER A 591 -50.98 51.91 2.39
N GLU A 592 -49.80 52.42 2.75
CA GLU A 592 -49.43 53.24 3.91
C GLU A 592 -48.69 52.55 5.08
N THR A 593 -47.35 52.67 5.02
CA THR A 593 -46.44 53.23 6.05
C THR A 593 -46.81 53.10 7.54
N GLN A 594 -45.95 52.46 8.34
CA GLN A 594 -44.68 52.98 8.88
C GLN A 594 -43.79 51.84 9.38
#